data_AF-A0AA46AWZ2-F1
#
_entry.id   AF-A0AA46AWZ2-F1
#
_cell.length_a   1.000
_cell.length_b   1.000
_cell.length_c   1.000
_cell.angle_alpha   90.00
_cell.angle_beta   90.00
_cell.angle_gamma   90.00
#
_symmetry.space_group_name_H-M   'P 1'
#
loop_
_entity.id
_entity.type
_entity.pdbx_description
1 polymer ?
#
loop_
_entity_poly.entity_id
_entity_poly.type
_entity_poly.pdbx_seq_one_letter_code
_entity_poly.pdbx_strand_id
1 'polypeptide(L)'
;MAQRILRFQSSLLATALLAPLMAAADGLPSSPQATPAAAAVTDGAAPWSERVQIQSGPDTGSQRVHAPDVALRIVTPDDSEALTPKGLALLFSGNEPDYFRRNTLPGSIVESQASPAITLMPSVAKALVGGYFRHAPDAVPNQASTLRFSADRWALVHQGNTRKDPLYRLNHSSTIQQRRADGTLAEIISCNDSDNRATLDAWQANDYARLKAAAQIITMKCLEKLVKRIPAMYPRPLAAEDVSAYADGAAPPARVRVYAALGRTTTLYTDAACREDYRDRIDVKYNNAGDKGVLGIPVTETLRSKENERFSTLSYQEYEVPGGKPLIFEARFDASSRLYCDGKLSGQFVARPGQDYEVEFEVADKICRLHIRQVHADGSMTPQQARATPTICEGTRAPVRIEPRQDMQVLLFSPGQLQIQDANQSSAPKQLSDDAGSSEALQQMLQQASGNPGTRLCVVVPATDYSSVLHDALRQRVLDAPQVLPSLWEEAASVNQRRNATADAPVDIAAAVTRCKAFPIKEFVAQ
;
A
#
# COMPACT_ATOMS: atom_id res chain seq x y z
N MET A 1 -22.37 57.88 26.55
CA MET A 1 -23.59 57.05 26.41
C MET A 1 -23.13 55.60 26.32
N ALA A 2 -23.20 54.87 27.46
CA ALA A 2 -24.10 53.72 27.68
C ALA A 2 -23.77 52.53 26.75
N GLN A 3 -23.03 51.49 27.16
CA GLN A 3 -23.23 50.43 28.17
C GLN A 3 -23.61 49.08 27.53
N ARG A 4 -22.74 48.06 27.76
CA ARG A 4 -22.99 46.62 28.01
C ARG A 4 -23.71 45.80 26.92
N ILE A 5 -23.23 44.61 26.54
CA ILE A 5 -23.39 43.36 27.31
C ILE A 5 -22.25 42.36 27.03
N LEU A 6 -21.84 41.65 28.09
CA LEU A 6 -20.91 40.51 28.15
C LEU A 6 -21.55 39.20 27.66
N ARG A 7 -20.73 38.20 27.26
CA ARG A 7 -20.39 36.97 28.04
C ARG A 7 -19.73 35.88 27.14
N PHE A 8 -18.49 35.47 27.47
CA PHE A 8 -18.03 34.12 27.94
C PHE A 8 -17.97 33.03 26.84
N GLN A 9 -16.90 32.25 26.60
CA GLN A 9 -16.03 31.41 27.45
C GLN A 9 -14.69 31.12 26.71
N SER A 10 -13.50 31.31 27.33
CA SER A 10 -12.65 30.29 28.03
C SER A 10 -11.90 29.33 27.09
N SER A 11 -10.57 29.52 26.90
CA SER A 11 -9.47 28.75 27.56
C SER A 11 -8.99 27.58 26.66
N LEU A 12 -7.73 27.27 26.38
CA LEU A 12 -6.40 27.61 26.89
C LEU A 12 -5.40 27.50 25.73
N LEU A 13 -4.52 28.49 25.57
CA LEU A 13 -3.35 28.43 24.69
C LEU A 13 -2.10 28.14 25.53
N ALA A 14 -1.26 27.31 24.92
CA ALA A 14 0.02 26.82 25.38
C ALA A 14 1.07 27.93 25.60
N THR A 15 2.22 27.47 26.09
CA THR A 15 3.54 28.13 26.18
C THR A 15 3.76 29.04 27.38
N ALA A 16 4.77 28.66 28.19
CA ALA A 16 5.83 29.54 28.67
C ALA A 16 6.74 28.77 29.66
N LEU A 17 8.01 28.55 29.29
CA LEU A 17 9.19 29.13 29.98
C LEU A 17 10.44 28.26 29.90
N LEU A 18 11.37 28.78 29.09
CA LEU A 18 12.80 28.58 29.17
C LEU A 18 13.41 29.61 30.15
N ALA A 19 14.54 29.18 30.76
CA ALA A 19 15.68 29.96 31.31
C ALA A 19 15.62 30.39 32.80
N PRO A 20 16.77 30.70 33.48
CA PRO A 20 18.20 30.62 33.07
C PRO A 20 19.18 29.99 34.10
N LEU A 21 20.46 29.90 33.71
CA LEU A 21 21.67 29.65 34.54
C LEU A 21 21.93 30.77 35.58
N MET A 22 22.47 30.43 36.77
CA MET A 22 23.80 30.92 37.25
C MET A 22 24.22 30.38 38.64
N ALA A 23 25.45 29.86 38.67
CA ALA A 23 26.54 30.00 39.66
C ALA A 23 26.35 29.78 41.18
N ALA A 24 27.10 28.79 41.71
CA ALA A 24 28.03 28.99 42.83
C ALA A 24 29.11 27.88 42.79
N ALA A 25 30.38 28.29 42.84
CA ALA A 25 31.56 27.45 42.96
C ALA A 25 31.91 27.22 44.44
N ASP A 26 32.42 26.03 44.79
CA ASP A 26 33.70 25.84 45.50
C ASP A 26 33.82 24.41 46.06
N GLY A 27 35.01 23.82 45.90
CA GLY A 27 35.49 22.70 46.74
C GLY A 27 35.61 21.33 46.08
N LEU A 28 36.76 21.07 45.43
CA LEU A 28 37.40 19.74 45.48
C LEU A 28 38.11 19.62 46.84
N PRO A 29 38.16 18.45 47.51
CA PRO A 29 38.92 17.32 46.95
C PRO A 29 38.42 15.88 47.29
N SER A 30 39.04 14.93 46.57
CA SER A 30 39.35 13.53 46.95
C SER A 30 38.21 12.51 47.19
N SER A 31 38.18 11.50 46.32
CA SER A 31 37.56 10.18 46.55
C SER A 31 38.16 9.48 47.78
N PRO A 32 37.34 8.76 48.56
CA PRO A 32 37.49 7.30 48.57
C PRO A 32 36.16 6.52 48.57
N GLN A 33 36.24 5.28 48.07
CA GLN A 33 35.21 4.27 47.88
C GLN A 33 34.13 4.19 48.98
N ALA A 34 32.85 4.04 48.58
CA ALA A 34 31.98 2.94 49.01
C ALA A 34 30.58 2.97 48.33
N THR A 35 30.13 1.76 47.99
CA THR A 35 28.74 1.29 47.76
C THR A 35 28.14 1.42 46.35
N PRO A 36 27.89 0.29 45.65
CA PRO A 36 27.20 0.24 44.38
C PRO A 36 25.70 0.09 44.60
N ALA A 37 24.90 1.11 44.30
CA ALA A 37 23.45 0.98 44.11
C ALA A 37 22.81 2.26 43.57
N ALA A 38 22.78 2.38 42.25
CA ALA A 38 21.53 2.68 41.55
C ALA A 38 21.75 2.07 40.17
N ALA A 39 21.12 0.92 39.95
CA ALA A 39 21.24 0.13 38.74
C ALA A 39 21.26 1.05 37.53
N ALA A 40 22.40 1.06 36.84
CA ALA A 40 22.37 1.27 35.41
C ALA A 40 21.25 0.38 34.91
N VAL A 41 20.17 0.99 34.44
CA VAL A 41 19.30 0.34 33.48
C VAL A 41 20.21 0.15 32.29
N THR A 42 21.01 -0.91 32.32
CA THR A 42 21.39 -1.63 31.12
C THR A 42 20.05 -1.95 30.49
N ASP A 43 19.63 -1.06 29.61
CA ASP A 43 18.57 -1.25 28.65
C ASP A 43 19.00 -2.51 27.92
N GLY A 44 18.55 -3.66 28.44
CA GLY A 44 18.95 -4.97 27.95
C GLY A 44 18.67 -4.92 26.47
N ALA A 45 19.71 -5.12 25.66
CA ALA A 45 19.63 -5.03 24.21
C ALA A 45 18.32 -5.67 23.77
N ALA A 46 17.37 -4.82 23.37
CA ALA A 46 15.99 -5.26 23.27
C ALA A 46 15.94 -6.47 22.32
N PRO A 47 15.17 -7.52 22.62
CA PRO A 47 15.23 -8.83 21.93
C PRO A 47 15.04 -8.75 20.41
N TRP A 48 14.51 -7.63 19.90
CA TRP A 48 14.41 -7.34 18.48
C TRP A 48 15.76 -7.09 17.79
N SER A 49 16.75 -6.53 18.49
CA SER A 49 18.04 -6.13 17.89
C SER A 49 18.94 -7.32 17.54
N GLU A 50 18.67 -8.49 18.10
CA GLU A 50 19.26 -9.77 17.66
C GLU A 50 18.66 -10.23 16.32
N ARG A 51 17.37 -9.92 16.10
CA ARG A 51 16.61 -10.32 14.91
C ARG A 51 16.72 -9.32 13.76
N VAL A 52 16.88 -8.03 14.05
CA VAL A 52 17.02 -6.98 13.04
C VAL A 52 18.37 -6.30 13.18
N GLN A 53 19.28 -6.63 12.26
CA GLN A 53 20.62 -6.08 12.18
C GLN A 53 20.59 -4.78 11.38
N ILE A 54 21.02 -3.67 11.97
CA ILE A 54 21.18 -2.42 11.24
C ILE A 54 22.65 -2.27 10.86
N GLN A 55 22.93 -2.23 9.56
CA GLN A 55 24.28 -2.16 9.02
C GLN A 55 24.43 -0.91 8.16
N SER A 56 25.64 -0.37 8.08
CA SER A 56 25.97 0.70 7.13
C SER A 56 27.25 0.37 6.38
N GLY A 57 27.39 0.93 5.19
CA GLY A 57 28.59 0.73 4.38
C GLY A 57 28.51 1.37 3.01
N PRO A 58 29.53 1.15 2.16
CA PRO A 58 29.47 1.57 0.77
C PRO A 58 28.42 0.75 0.00
N ASP A 59 27.83 1.33 -1.04
CA ASP A 59 27.15 0.51 -2.06
C ASP A 59 28.18 -0.28 -2.87
N THR A 60 27.97 -1.60 -2.89
CA THR A 60 28.82 -2.61 -3.51
C THR A 60 28.35 -3.00 -4.91
N GLY A 61 27.20 -2.49 -5.39
CA GLY A 61 26.63 -2.82 -6.70
C GLY A 61 27.11 -1.94 -7.85
N SER A 62 27.64 -0.74 -7.55
CA SER A 62 28.06 0.22 -8.58
C SER A 62 29.52 0.01 -9.02
N GLN A 63 29.76 -0.20 -10.32
CA GLN A 63 31.10 -0.02 -10.92
C GLN A 63 31.44 1.48 -10.89
N ARG A 64 32.34 1.88 -9.99
CA ARG A 64 32.78 3.27 -9.85
C ARG A 64 34.21 3.44 -10.31
N VAL A 65 34.50 4.61 -10.86
CA VAL A 65 35.86 5.05 -11.21
C VAL A 65 36.61 5.58 -9.97
N HIS A 66 35.90 5.82 -8.86
CA HIS A 66 36.45 6.33 -7.61
C HIS A 66 35.98 5.49 -6.40
N ALA A 67 36.67 5.64 -5.28
CA ALA A 67 36.30 5.02 -4.01
C ALA A 67 34.86 5.42 -3.59
N PRO A 68 34.12 4.55 -2.90
CA PRO A 68 32.77 4.86 -2.47
C PRO A 68 32.74 6.07 -1.51
N ASP A 69 31.75 6.95 -1.70
CA ASP A 69 31.61 8.22 -0.96
C ASP A 69 31.08 7.98 0.47
N VAL A 70 31.80 7.17 1.27
CA VAL A 70 31.53 6.95 2.70
C VAL A 70 31.95 8.15 3.55
N ALA A 71 32.84 8.99 3.01
CA ALA A 71 33.25 10.29 3.54
C ALA A 71 33.11 11.35 2.45
N LEU A 72 33.12 12.63 2.84
CA LEU A 72 32.88 13.74 1.94
C LEU A 72 33.95 13.82 0.87
N ARG A 73 33.53 13.81 -0.40
CA ARG A 73 34.41 14.09 -1.53
C ARG A 73 34.24 15.52 -2.04
N ILE A 74 35.32 16.21 -2.32
CA ILE A 74 35.30 17.56 -2.88
C ILE A 74 35.91 17.49 -4.28
N VAL A 75 35.12 17.90 -5.27
CA VAL A 75 35.54 17.96 -6.68
C VAL A 75 35.68 19.42 -7.07
N THR A 76 36.92 19.83 -7.28
CA THR A 76 37.33 21.18 -7.66
C THR A 76 37.42 21.34 -9.19
N PRO A 77 37.51 22.57 -9.71
CA PRO A 77 37.77 22.79 -11.13
C PRO A 77 39.05 22.09 -11.65
N ASP A 78 40.11 22.02 -10.84
CA ASP A 78 41.39 21.44 -11.25
C ASP A 78 41.30 19.90 -11.40
N ASP A 79 40.45 19.23 -10.63
CA ASP A 79 40.16 17.79 -10.78
C ASP A 79 39.52 17.46 -12.14
N SER A 80 38.93 18.46 -12.80
CA SER A 80 38.34 18.33 -14.13
C SER A 80 39.39 18.45 -15.25
N GLU A 81 40.59 18.99 -14.96
CA GLU A 81 41.69 19.16 -15.93
C GLU A 81 42.60 17.94 -16.02
N ALA A 82 42.65 17.12 -14.96
CA ALA A 82 43.47 15.90 -14.91
C ALA A 82 42.96 14.77 -15.84
N LEU A 83 41.79 14.94 -16.46
CA LEU A 83 41.30 14.03 -17.49
C LEU A 83 42.04 14.29 -18.80
N THR A 84 42.75 13.28 -19.32
CA THR A 84 43.42 13.30 -20.63
C THR A 84 42.55 13.96 -21.73
N PRO A 85 43.12 14.50 -22.83
CA PRO A 85 42.35 15.16 -23.90
C PRO A 85 41.14 14.35 -24.44
N LYS A 86 41.18 13.01 -24.34
CA LYS A 86 40.05 12.10 -24.61
C LYS A 86 38.91 12.20 -23.59
N GLY A 87 39.20 12.44 -22.31
CA GLY A 87 38.24 12.67 -21.25
C GLY A 87 37.55 14.03 -21.33
N LEU A 88 38.25 15.07 -21.80
CA LEU A 88 37.62 16.36 -22.15
C LEU A 88 36.62 16.20 -23.31
N ALA A 89 36.94 15.43 -24.35
CA ALA A 89 36.01 15.17 -25.46
C ALA A 89 34.74 14.42 -25.00
N LEU A 90 34.83 13.61 -23.94
CA LEU A 90 33.68 12.96 -23.31
C LEU A 90 32.83 13.93 -22.48
N LEU A 91 33.37 15.03 -21.94
CA LEU A 91 32.55 16.03 -21.24
C LEU A 91 31.63 16.81 -22.20
N PHE A 92 31.96 16.87 -23.50
CA PHE A 92 31.22 17.65 -24.50
C PHE A 92 30.51 16.79 -25.58
N SER A 93 30.52 15.46 -25.45
CA SER A 93 29.86 14.54 -26.39
C SER A 93 28.70 13.79 -25.70
N GLY A 94 27.54 14.44 -25.64
CA GLY A 94 26.28 13.81 -25.28
C GLY A 94 25.28 14.79 -24.69
N ASN A 95 23.99 14.58 -24.97
CA ASN A 95 22.86 15.38 -24.48
C ASN A 95 22.62 15.29 -22.94
N GLU A 96 23.63 14.91 -22.15
CA GLU A 96 23.52 14.74 -20.70
C GLU A 96 24.16 15.96 -19.99
N PRO A 97 23.51 16.57 -18.99
CA PRO A 97 24.04 17.79 -18.39
C PRO A 97 25.45 17.61 -17.79
N ASP A 98 26.37 18.54 -18.10
CA ASP A 98 27.79 18.54 -17.72
C ASP A 98 28.07 18.19 -16.25
N TYR A 99 27.15 18.52 -15.33
CA TYR A 99 27.30 18.26 -13.91
C TYR A 99 27.14 16.80 -13.50
N PHE A 100 26.42 15.96 -14.26
CA PHE A 100 26.29 14.53 -13.94
C PHE A 100 27.61 13.80 -14.13
N ARG A 101 28.37 14.16 -15.16
CA ARG A 101 29.69 13.59 -15.46
C ARG A 101 30.75 14.05 -14.46
N ARG A 102 30.63 15.23 -13.85
CA ARG A 102 31.53 15.69 -12.78
C ARG A 102 31.41 14.89 -11.48
N ASN A 103 30.29 14.20 -11.27
CA ASN A 103 30.08 13.38 -10.07
C ASN A 103 30.99 12.15 -10.01
N THR A 104 31.53 11.71 -11.14
CA THR A 104 32.39 10.52 -11.23
C THR A 104 33.88 10.84 -11.10
N LEU A 105 34.24 12.11 -10.92
CA LEU A 105 35.64 12.53 -10.75
C LEU A 105 36.15 12.11 -9.36
N PRO A 106 37.43 11.71 -9.22
CA PRO A 106 37.97 11.19 -7.97
C PRO A 106 37.99 12.22 -6.83
N GLY A 107 38.29 13.50 -7.12
CA GLY A 107 38.33 14.58 -6.14
C GLY A 107 39.24 14.31 -4.93
N SER A 108 39.12 15.16 -3.91
CA SER A 108 39.78 14.98 -2.61
C SER A 108 38.79 14.48 -1.55
N ILE A 109 39.24 13.59 -0.66
CA ILE A 109 38.41 13.00 0.40
C ILE A 109 38.68 13.72 1.72
N VAL A 110 37.62 14.09 2.43
CA VAL A 110 37.66 14.68 3.78
C VAL A 110 37.14 13.65 4.77
N GLU A 111 38.04 12.86 5.34
CA GLU A 111 37.70 11.73 6.23
C GLU A 111 36.94 12.14 7.49
N SER A 112 37.14 13.38 7.98
CA SER A 112 36.45 13.91 9.15
C SER A 112 34.94 14.15 8.93
N GLN A 113 34.48 14.16 7.68
CA GLN A 113 33.09 14.44 7.32
C GLN A 113 32.43 13.20 6.71
N ALA A 114 32.04 12.25 7.56
CA ALA A 114 31.37 11.02 7.13
C ALA A 114 30.01 11.29 6.45
N SER A 115 29.63 10.42 5.52
CA SER A 115 28.29 10.43 4.92
C SER A 115 27.22 10.18 5.98
N PRO A 116 26.06 10.87 5.92
CA PRO A 116 24.96 10.63 6.85
C PRO A 116 24.48 9.18 6.81
N ALA A 117 24.62 8.45 5.70
CA ALA A 117 24.25 7.03 5.60
C ALA A 117 25.14 6.10 6.45
N ILE A 118 26.33 6.56 6.85
CA ILE A 118 27.28 5.76 7.64
C ILE A 118 27.05 5.95 9.14
N THR A 119 26.77 7.18 9.58
CA THR A 119 26.75 7.54 11.01
C THR A 119 25.35 7.96 11.50
N LEU A 120 24.73 8.95 10.86
CA LEU A 120 23.48 9.56 11.31
C LEU A 120 22.24 8.71 11.04
N MET A 121 22.07 8.22 9.81
CA MET A 121 20.88 7.46 9.43
C MET A 121 20.75 6.13 10.20
N PRO A 122 21.81 5.31 10.37
CA PRO A 122 21.69 4.04 11.09
C PRO A 122 21.35 4.23 12.57
N SER A 123 21.91 5.26 13.21
CA SER A 123 21.67 5.55 14.64
C SER A 123 20.23 5.99 14.90
N VAL A 124 19.71 6.91 14.09
CA VAL A 124 18.31 7.35 14.20
C VAL A 124 17.34 6.23 13.77
N ALA A 125 17.68 5.46 12.73
CA ALA A 125 16.89 4.30 12.32
C ALA A 125 16.76 3.25 13.44
N LYS A 126 17.84 2.99 14.20
CA LYS A 126 17.80 2.09 15.36
C LYS A 126 16.78 2.55 16.41
N ALA A 127 16.70 3.84 16.67
CA ALA A 127 15.72 4.41 17.59
C ALA A 127 14.28 4.29 17.06
N LEU A 128 14.07 4.54 15.76
CA LEU A 128 12.76 4.47 15.10
C LEU A 128 12.22 3.03 15.03
N VAL A 129 13.06 2.09 14.57
CA VAL A 129 12.72 0.65 14.51
C VAL A 129 12.47 0.10 15.91
N GLY A 130 13.32 0.45 16.88
CA GLY A 130 13.10 0.06 18.27
C GLY A 130 11.83 0.66 18.87
N GLY A 131 11.51 1.91 18.53
CA GLY A 131 10.24 2.55 18.90
C GLY A 131 9.04 1.79 18.36
N TYR A 132 9.07 1.40 17.08
CA TYR A 132 8.02 0.60 16.48
C TYR A 132 7.82 -0.74 17.20
N PHE A 133 8.89 -1.51 17.46
CA PHE A 133 8.77 -2.80 18.16
C PHE A 133 8.38 -2.69 19.63
N ARG A 134 8.61 -1.54 20.30
CA ARG A 134 8.03 -1.32 21.62
C ARG A 134 6.51 -1.19 21.58
N HIS A 135 5.97 -0.62 20.50
CA HIS A 135 4.51 -0.49 20.29
C HIS A 135 3.89 -1.74 19.64
N ALA A 136 4.67 -2.50 18.89
CA ALA A 136 4.25 -3.71 18.18
C ALA A 136 5.27 -4.84 18.42
N PRO A 137 5.32 -5.44 19.62
CA PRO A 137 6.32 -6.45 19.97
C PRO A 137 6.18 -7.75 19.18
N ASP A 138 4.98 -8.04 18.70
CA ASP A 138 4.66 -9.16 17.83
C ASP A 138 5.22 -8.98 16.41
N ALA A 139 5.44 -7.75 15.93
CA ALA A 139 6.04 -7.49 14.61
C ALA A 139 7.51 -7.91 14.47
N VAL A 140 8.17 -8.26 15.58
CA VAL A 140 9.58 -8.67 15.55
C VAL A 140 9.71 -9.93 14.68
N PRO A 141 10.56 -9.93 13.64
CA PRO A 141 10.61 -11.04 12.70
C PRO A 141 11.20 -12.30 13.35
N ASN A 142 10.58 -13.44 13.05
CA ASN A 142 11.05 -14.76 13.51
C ASN A 142 12.40 -15.17 12.91
N GLN A 143 12.75 -14.61 11.75
CA GLN A 143 14.03 -14.81 11.08
C GLN A 143 14.85 -13.53 11.11
N ALA A 144 16.18 -13.66 11.01
CA ALA A 144 17.06 -12.52 10.94
C ALA A 144 16.72 -11.65 9.72
N SER A 145 16.74 -10.33 9.88
CA SER A 145 16.61 -9.35 8.81
C SER A 145 17.70 -8.31 8.96
N THR A 146 18.22 -7.81 7.84
CA THR A 146 19.24 -6.77 7.85
C THR A 146 18.70 -5.52 7.17
N LEU A 147 18.72 -4.39 7.87
CA LEU A 147 18.48 -3.08 7.29
C LEU A 147 19.82 -2.42 6.99
N ARG A 148 20.21 -2.42 5.71
CA ARG A 148 21.49 -1.89 5.24
C ARG A 148 21.34 -0.49 4.69
N PHE A 149 22.12 0.44 5.24
CA PHE A 149 22.27 1.81 4.76
C PHE A 149 23.51 1.90 3.89
N SER A 150 23.32 2.16 2.61
CA SER A 150 24.42 2.28 1.65
C SER A 150 24.69 3.74 1.31
N ALA A 151 25.95 4.14 1.43
CA ALA A 151 26.43 5.43 0.94
C ALA A 151 26.72 5.34 -0.56
N ASP A 152 25.91 6.04 -1.36
CA ASP A 152 26.05 6.08 -2.82
C ASP A 152 26.82 7.32 -3.26
N ARG A 153 26.39 8.51 -2.84
CA ARG A 153 27.08 9.77 -3.14
C ARG A 153 27.05 10.69 -1.94
N TRP A 154 28.19 11.32 -1.68
CA TRP A 154 28.35 12.35 -0.66
C TRP A 154 29.50 13.27 -1.08
N ALA A 155 29.18 14.24 -1.93
CA ALA A 155 30.19 15.07 -2.56
C ALA A 155 29.79 16.54 -2.71
N LEU A 156 30.75 17.45 -2.55
CA LEU A 156 30.66 18.83 -2.99
C LEU A 156 31.26 18.92 -4.40
N VAL A 157 30.44 19.26 -5.39
CA VAL A 157 30.86 19.32 -6.79
C VAL A 157 30.69 20.72 -7.33
N HIS A 158 31.78 21.29 -7.83
CA HIS A 158 31.78 22.62 -8.44
C HIS A 158 30.80 22.73 -9.61
N GLN A 159 30.18 23.90 -9.72
CA GLN A 159 29.18 24.27 -10.71
C GLN A 159 29.76 25.36 -11.63
N GLY A 160 29.49 25.24 -12.93
CA GLY A 160 29.97 26.19 -13.93
C GLY A 160 31.44 25.99 -14.33
N ASN A 161 31.94 26.83 -15.23
CA ASN A 161 33.31 26.71 -15.80
C ASN A 161 34.26 27.79 -15.26
N THR A 162 33.80 28.64 -14.34
CA THR A 162 34.60 29.73 -13.80
C THR A 162 35.47 29.24 -12.65
N ARG A 163 36.79 29.40 -12.76
CA ARG A 163 37.72 29.11 -11.66
C ARG A 163 37.66 30.13 -10.53
N LYS A 164 37.17 31.34 -10.81
CA LYS A 164 36.99 32.39 -9.81
C LYS A 164 35.65 32.15 -9.09
N ASP A 165 35.73 31.88 -7.80
CA ASP A 165 34.61 31.65 -6.87
C ASP A 165 33.55 30.64 -7.37
N PRO A 166 33.92 29.39 -7.71
CA PRO A 166 32.97 28.39 -8.12
C PRO A 166 31.98 28.07 -6.98
N LEU A 167 30.70 27.97 -7.33
CA LEU A 167 29.69 27.45 -6.42
C LEU A 167 29.78 25.92 -6.39
N TYR A 168 29.67 25.33 -5.21
CA TYR A 168 29.65 23.89 -5.00
C TYR A 168 28.24 23.45 -4.62
N ARG A 169 27.72 22.45 -5.35
CA ARG A 169 26.47 21.77 -5.01
C ARG A 169 26.78 20.54 -4.17
N LEU A 170 26.05 20.37 -3.08
CA LEU A 170 26.07 19.13 -2.31
C LEU A 170 25.27 18.06 -3.06
N ASN A 171 25.93 16.99 -3.48
CA ASN A 171 25.31 15.86 -4.16
C ASN A 171 25.25 14.70 -3.17
N HIS A 172 24.02 14.33 -2.81
CA HIS A 172 23.75 13.23 -1.90
C HIS A 172 22.91 12.17 -2.60
N SER A 173 23.30 10.91 -2.40
CA SER A 173 22.50 9.74 -2.75
C SER A 173 22.81 8.65 -1.72
N SER A 174 21.76 8.06 -1.18
CA SER A 174 21.88 6.90 -0.31
C SER A 174 20.70 5.96 -0.51
N THR A 175 20.90 4.69 -0.18
CA THR A 175 19.85 3.69 -0.24
C THR A 175 19.70 2.97 1.09
N ILE A 176 18.46 2.65 1.46
CA ILE A 176 18.14 1.78 2.60
C ILE A 176 17.57 0.50 2.01
N GLN A 177 18.24 -0.62 2.26
CA GLN A 177 17.85 -1.94 1.78
C GLN A 177 17.44 -2.82 2.95
N GLN A 178 16.24 -3.39 2.89
CA GLN A 178 15.90 -4.51 3.77
C GLN A 178 16.29 -5.81 3.08
N ARG A 179 17.11 -6.62 3.76
CA ARG A 179 17.44 -7.98 3.37
C ARG A 179 16.88 -8.97 4.35
N ARG A 180 16.44 -10.12 3.85
CA ARG A 180 16.00 -11.26 4.68
C ARG A 180 17.19 -12.13 5.07
N ALA A 181 16.95 -13.11 5.93
CA ALA A 181 17.97 -14.06 6.39
C ALA A 181 18.65 -14.81 5.23
N ASP A 182 17.92 -15.07 4.15
CA ASP A 182 18.42 -15.72 2.92
C ASP A 182 19.20 -14.77 1.99
N GLY A 183 19.37 -13.51 2.39
CA GLY A 183 20.07 -12.48 1.62
C GLY A 183 19.22 -11.81 0.53
N THR A 184 17.97 -12.26 0.32
CA THR A 184 17.05 -11.66 -0.67
C THR A 184 16.73 -10.21 -0.32
N LEU A 185 16.73 -9.36 -1.34
CA LEU A 185 16.30 -7.97 -1.21
C LEU A 185 14.77 -7.95 -1.06
N ALA A 186 14.28 -7.42 0.06
CA ALA A 186 12.86 -7.32 0.37
C ALA A 186 12.29 -5.96 -0.03
N GLU A 187 13.01 -4.88 0.28
CA GLU A 187 12.57 -3.49 0.07
C GLU A 187 13.80 -2.62 -0.19
N ILE A 188 13.64 -1.57 -1.00
CA ILE A 188 14.65 -0.54 -1.25
C ILE A 188 14.04 0.85 -1.17
N ILE A 189 14.68 1.73 -0.40
CA ILE A 189 14.30 3.14 -0.27
C ILE A 189 15.46 3.98 -0.77
N SER A 190 15.20 4.82 -1.78
CA SER A 190 16.20 5.74 -2.34
C SER A 190 16.05 7.14 -1.75
N CYS A 191 17.17 7.72 -1.36
CA CYS A 191 17.25 9.04 -0.72
C CYS A 191 18.18 9.95 -1.52
N ASN A 192 17.60 10.73 -2.42
CA ASN A 192 18.30 11.61 -3.36
C ASN A 192 17.68 13.00 -3.29
N ASP A 193 18.13 13.84 -2.36
CA ASP A 193 17.53 15.16 -2.16
C ASP A 193 18.60 16.14 -1.68
N SER A 194 19.15 16.94 -2.58
CA SER A 194 20.00 18.08 -2.21
C SER A 194 20.23 19.03 -3.39
N ASP A 195 19.62 20.22 -3.33
CA ASP A 195 19.91 21.34 -4.22
C ASP A 195 20.73 22.45 -3.52
N ASN A 196 21.33 22.14 -2.37
CA ASN A 196 22.05 23.14 -1.59
C ASN A 196 23.36 23.53 -2.30
N ARG A 197 23.55 24.84 -2.49
CA ARG A 197 24.70 25.43 -3.17
C ARG A 197 25.33 26.51 -2.30
N ALA A 198 26.66 26.53 -2.26
CA ALA A 198 27.45 27.56 -1.59
C ALA A 198 28.87 27.60 -2.17
N THR A 199 29.66 28.64 -1.87
CA THR A 199 31.10 28.63 -2.13
C THR A 199 31.79 27.58 -1.26
N LEU A 200 33.00 27.15 -1.64
CA LEU A 200 33.76 26.17 -0.84
C LEU A 200 34.03 26.68 0.58
N ASP A 201 34.46 27.94 0.71
CA ASP A 201 34.71 28.56 2.01
C ASP A 201 33.46 28.54 2.90
N ALA A 202 32.28 28.82 2.34
CA ALA A 202 31.02 28.77 3.08
C ALA A 202 30.63 27.33 3.49
N TRP A 203 31.05 26.31 2.74
CA TRP A 203 30.87 24.91 3.12
C TRP A 203 31.84 24.47 4.22
N GLN A 204 33.07 24.96 4.20
CA GLN A 204 34.14 24.61 5.16
C GLN A 204 34.08 25.43 6.45
N ALA A 205 33.46 26.60 6.41
CA ALA A 205 33.32 27.51 7.55
C ALA A 205 32.73 26.83 8.79
N ASN A 206 33.23 27.23 9.95
CA ASN A 206 32.80 26.75 11.27
C ASN A 206 32.82 25.22 11.38
N ASP A 207 33.92 24.59 10.92
CA ASP A 207 34.08 23.13 10.88
C ASP A 207 32.89 22.45 10.18
N TYR A 208 32.65 22.87 8.94
CA TYR A 208 31.59 22.31 8.10
C TYR A 208 30.17 22.39 8.70
N ALA A 209 29.87 23.42 9.50
CA ALA A 209 28.57 23.56 10.16
C ALA A 209 27.38 23.50 9.17
N ARG A 210 27.53 24.11 7.99
CA ARG A 210 26.52 24.09 6.93
C ARG A 210 26.31 22.68 6.37
N LEU A 211 27.39 21.92 6.17
CA LEU A 211 27.33 20.53 5.71
C LEU A 211 26.62 19.65 6.75
N LYS A 212 26.96 19.80 8.04
CA LYS A 212 26.34 19.05 9.14
C LYS A 212 24.84 19.34 9.25
N ALA A 213 24.43 20.60 9.11
CA ALA A 213 23.02 20.98 9.06
C ALA A 213 22.30 20.36 7.85
N ALA A 214 22.92 20.37 6.66
CA ALA A 214 22.37 19.72 5.48
C ALA A 214 22.24 18.20 5.68
N ALA A 215 23.24 17.55 6.28
CA ALA A 215 23.22 16.12 6.59
C ALA A 215 22.08 15.74 7.54
N GLN A 216 21.78 16.58 8.54
CA GLN A 216 20.62 16.39 9.43
C GLN A 216 19.29 16.47 8.67
N ILE A 217 19.11 17.50 7.83
CA ILE A 217 17.90 17.66 7.02
C ILE A 217 17.69 16.47 6.07
N ILE A 218 18.76 16.04 5.40
CA ILE A 218 18.76 14.87 4.50
C ILE A 218 18.38 13.61 5.28
N THR A 219 18.98 13.41 6.47
CA THR A 219 18.68 12.27 7.35
C THR A 219 17.21 12.23 7.72
N MET A 220 16.64 13.36 8.17
CA MET A 220 15.23 13.42 8.57
C MET A 220 14.29 13.10 7.41
N LYS A 221 14.51 13.69 6.23
CA LYS A 221 13.70 13.41 5.03
C LYS A 221 13.80 11.95 4.60
N CYS A 222 15.00 11.37 4.63
CA CYS A 222 15.21 9.97 4.27
C CYS A 222 14.52 9.03 5.26
N LEU A 223 14.63 9.31 6.56
CA LEU A 223 14.03 8.48 7.60
C LEU A 223 12.52 8.64 7.71
N GLU A 224 11.94 9.76 7.29
CA GLU A 224 10.48 9.87 7.14
C GLU A 224 9.96 8.84 6.12
N LYS A 225 10.68 8.62 5.01
CA LYS A 225 10.36 7.56 4.04
C LYS A 225 10.49 6.17 4.68
N LEU A 226 11.52 5.95 5.51
CA LEU A 226 11.69 4.71 6.27
C LEU A 226 10.52 4.47 7.23
N VAL A 227 10.14 5.46 8.04
CA VAL A 227 9.04 5.33 9.03
C VAL A 227 7.74 4.90 8.37
N LYS A 228 7.40 5.48 7.21
CA LYS A 228 6.22 5.09 6.43
C LYS A 228 6.25 3.63 5.96
N ARG A 229 7.45 3.05 5.82
CA ARG A 229 7.67 1.68 5.32
C ARG A 229 7.93 0.65 6.42
N ILE A 230 8.26 1.06 7.65
CA ILE A 230 8.52 0.14 8.77
C ILE A 230 7.38 -0.88 8.96
N PRO A 231 6.08 -0.50 8.98
CA PRO A 231 5.01 -1.48 9.17
C PRO A 231 4.90 -2.51 8.03
N ALA A 232 5.31 -2.15 6.81
CA ALA A 232 5.31 -3.09 5.69
C ALA A 232 6.58 -3.96 5.66
N MET A 233 7.72 -3.40 6.08
CA MET A 233 8.99 -4.13 6.25
C MET A 233 8.92 -5.16 7.38
N TYR A 234 8.23 -4.83 8.48
CA TYR A 234 8.06 -5.68 9.66
C TYR A 234 6.59 -5.77 10.03
N PRO A 235 5.82 -6.55 9.28
CA PRO A 235 4.38 -6.55 9.45
C PRO A 235 4.02 -7.39 10.68
N ARG A 236 3.18 -6.85 11.57
CA ARG A 236 2.64 -7.60 12.73
C ARG A 236 2.05 -8.93 12.26
N PRO A 237 2.42 -10.08 12.85
CA PRO A 237 1.64 -11.30 12.74
C PRO A 237 0.21 -10.96 13.17
N LEU A 238 -0.80 -11.55 12.52
CA LEU A 238 -2.19 -11.40 12.96
C LEU A 238 -2.27 -11.98 14.38
N ALA A 239 -2.27 -11.13 15.41
CA ALA A 239 -2.57 -11.57 16.75
C ALA A 239 -4.03 -12.02 16.77
N ALA A 240 -4.35 -13.10 17.48
CA ALA A 240 -5.74 -13.52 17.70
C ALA A 240 -6.59 -12.38 18.30
N GLU A 241 -5.94 -11.44 18.98
CA GLU A 241 -6.51 -10.22 19.55
C GLU A 241 -6.98 -9.21 18.49
N ASP A 242 -6.28 -9.09 17.35
CA ASP A 242 -6.70 -8.22 16.24
C ASP A 242 -7.97 -8.75 15.54
N VAL A 243 -8.28 -10.05 15.67
CA VAL A 243 -9.55 -10.66 15.22
C VAL A 243 -10.67 -10.41 16.23
N SER A 244 -10.34 -10.21 17.52
CA SER A 244 -11.30 -9.94 18.60
C SER A 244 -11.73 -8.48 18.71
N ALA A 245 -11.02 -7.56 18.06
CA ALA A 245 -11.36 -6.14 17.99
C ALA A 245 -12.56 -5.85 17.07
N TYR A 246 -12.98 -6.82 16.26
CA TYR A 246 -14.19 -6.73 15.45
C TYR A 246 -15.38 -7.21 16.29
N ALA A 247 -16.15 -6.25 16.82
CA ALA A 247 -17.42 -6.53 17.45
C ALA A 247 -18.26 -7.46 16.54
N ASP A 248 -18.75 -8.56 17.10
CA ASP A 248 -19.51 -9.66 16.48
C ASP A 248 -18.71 -10.80 15.80
N GLY A 249 -17.36 -10.81 15.87
CA GLY A 249 -16.57 -12.02 15.60
C GLY A 249 -16.42 -12.42 14.12
N ALA A 250 -16.78 -11.56 13.17
CA ALA A 250 -16.50 -11.73 11.74
C ALA A 250 -15.38 -10.76 11.31
N ALA A 251 -14.21 -11.29 10.98
CA ALA A 251 -13.12 -10.49 10.42
C ALA A 251 -13.55 -9.85 9.08
N PRO A 252 -13.29 -8.56 8.83
CA PRO A 252 -13.67 -7.92 7.59
C PRO A 252 -12.97 -8.60 6.40
N PRO A 253 -13.63 -8.69 5.24
CA PRO A 253 -13.03 -9.30 4.07
C PRO A 253 -11.81 -8.50 3.60
N ALA A 254 -10.89 -9.19 2.94
CA ALA A 254 -9.81 -8.58 2.17
C ALA A 254 -10.22 -8.48 0.69
N ARG A 255 -9.49 -7.71 -0.11
CA ARG A 255 -9.73 -7.61 -1.55
C ARG A 255 -8.47 -7.98 -2.32
N VAL A 256 -8.62 -8.63 -3.46
CA VAL A 256 -7.49 -8.97 -4.34
C VAL A 256 -7.80 -8.66 -5.80
N ARG A 257 -6.92 -7.89 -6.43
CA ARG A 257 -6.89 -7.64 -7.87
C ARG A 257 -6.03 -8.71 -8.55
N VAL A 258 -6.59 -9.44 -9.51
CA VAL A 258 -5.84 -10.45 -10.28
C VAL A 258 -5.77 -10.01 -11.73
N TYR A 259 -4.56 -9.75 -12.22
CA TYR A 259 -4.34 -9.39 -13.62
C TYR A 259 -4.41 -10.64 -14.51
N ALA A 260 -5.00 -10.47 -15.68
CA ALA A 260 -5.16 -11.50 -16.69
C ALA A 260 -4.49 -11.07 -18.00
N ALA A 261 -3.88 -12.03 -18.69
CA ALA A 261 -3.24 -11.81 -19.98
C ALA A 261 -3.55 -12.98 -20.92
N LEU A 262 -3.52 -12.72 -22.23
CA LEU A 262 -3.88 -13.72 -23.23
C LEU A 262 -2.99 -14.97 -23.12
N GLY A 263 -3.62 -16.16 -23.15
CA GLY A 263 -2.93 -17.45 -23.05
C GLY A 263 -2.36 -17.77 -21.66
N ARG A 264 -2.67 -16.95 -20.65
CA ARG A 264 -2.27 -17.15 -19.25
C ARG A 264 -3.52 -17.34 -18.39
N THR A 265 -3.45 -18.29 -17.48
CA THR A 265 -4.47 -18.52 -16.46
C THR A 265 -3.84 -18.36 -15.08
N THR A 266 -4.43 -17.48 -14.27
CA THR A 266 -4.13 -17.37 -12.83
C THR A 266 -5.30 -17.96 -12.06
N THR A 267 -5.07 -19.02 -11.31
CA THR A 267 -6.07 -19.67 -10.46
C THR A 267 -5.92 -19.18 -9.02
N LEU A 268 -6.98 -18.64 -8.43
CA LEU A 268 -7.10 -18.30 -7.02
C LEU A 268 -7.85 -19.42 -6.29
N TYR A 269 -7.32 -19.88 -5.17
CA TYR A 269 -8.02 -20.74 -4.22
C TYR A 269 -8.23 -20.00 -2.90
N THR A 270 -9.46 -19.98 -2.38
CA THR A 270 -9.83 -19.28 -1.14
C THR A 270 -9.95 -20.26 0.04
N ASP A 271 -9.68 -19.77 1.26
CA ASP A 271 -9.62 -20.58 2.50
C ASP A 271 -8.92 -21.93 2.27
N ALA A 272 -7.79 -21.84 1.57
CA ALA A 272 -7.10 -22.97 0.99
C ALA A 272 -5.89 -23.33 1.84
N ALA A 273 -6.00 -24.39 2.64
CA ALA A 273 -4.90 -24.89 3.46
C ALA A 273 -3.80 -25.54 2.60
N CYS A 274 -4.20 -26.19 1.51
CA CYS A 274 -3.34 -26.85 0.53
C CYS A 274 -4.07 -26.93 -0.83
N ARG A 275 -3.46 -27.57 -1.85
CA ARG A 275 -4.05 -27.68 -3.19
C ARG A 275 -5.36 -28.48 -3.28
N GLU A 276 -5.62 -29.35 -2.31
CA GLU A 276 -6.78 -30.25 -2.31
C GLU A 276 -7.82 -29.87 -1.24
N ASP A 277 -7.44 -29.05 -0.27
CA ASP A 277 -8.31 -28.50 0.79
C ASP A 277 -8.43 -26.99 0.59
N TYR A 278 -9.48 -26.61 -0.12
CA TYR A 278 -9.85 -25.23 -0.38
C TYR A 278 -11.35 -25.06 -0.38
N ARG A 279 -11.79 -23.85 -0.07
CA ARG A 279 -13.21 -23.49 -0.14
C ARG A 279 -13.62 -23.19 -1.57
N ASP A 280 -12.91 -22.31 -2.28
CA ASP A 280 -13.25 -21.94 -3.67
C ASP A 280 -12.05 -22.04 -4.60
N ARG A 281 -12.32 -22.24 -5.89
CA ARG A 281 -11.34 -22.15 -6.97
C ARG A 281 -11.85 -21.24 -8.08
N ILE A 282 -11.08 -20.22 -8.43
CA ILE A 282 -11.44 -19.19 -9.38
C ILE A 282 -10.34 -19.11 -10.45
N ASP A 283 -10.69 -19.41 -11.70
CA ASP A 283 -9.76 -19.28 -12.83
C ASP A 283 -9.91 -17.90 -13.49
N VAL A 284 -8.92 -17.04 -13.29
CA VAL A 284 -8.85 -15.70 -13.88
C VAL A 284 -8.13 -15.78 -15.23
N LYS A 285 -8.87 -15.44 -16.29
CA LYS A 285 -8.42 -15.51 -17.68
C LYS A 285 -8.76 -14.21 -18.41
N TYR A 286 -7.98 -13.91 -19.43
CA TYR A 286 -8.12 -12.67 -20.20
C TYR A 286 -9.55 -12.43 -20.74
N ASN A 287 -10.24 -13.48 -21.20
CA ASN A 287 -11.62 -13.40 -21.70
C ASN A 287 -12.68 -13.14 -20.61
N ASN A 288 -12.35 -13.37 -19.33
CA ASN A 288 -13.32 -13.34 -18.23
C ASN A 288 -13.05 -12.22 -17.21
N ALA A 289 -11.84 -11.65 -17.21
CA ALA A 289 -11.43 -10.68 -16.20
C ALA A 289 -12.02 -9.28 -16.42
N GLY A 290 -12.45 -8.91 -17.63
CA GLY A 290 -13.08 -7.60 -17.91
C GLY A 290 -14.56 -7.46 -17.55
N ASP A 291 -15.26 -8.55 -17.23
CA ASP A 291 -16.74 -8.56 -17.07
C ASP A 291 -17.22 -8.52 -15.62
N LYS A 292 -16.31 -8.42 -14.63
CA LYS A 292 -16.64 -8.65 -13.23
C LYS A 292 -15.89 -7.69 -12.29
N GLY A 293 -16.57 -6.62 -11.88
CA GLY A 293 -16.38 -5.91 -10.60
C GLY A 293 -14.99 -5.31 -10.28
N VAL A 294 -14.94 -3.98 -10.20
CA VAL A 294 -13.90 -3.25 -9.47
C VAL A 294 -14.43 -3.07 -8.04
N LEU A 295 -13.73 -3.60 -7.05
CA LEU A 295 -14.06 -3.44 -5.63
C LEU A 295 -13.44 -2.19 -5.02
N GLY A 296 -12.69 -1.41 -5.81
CA GLY A 296 -12.11 -0.13 -5.40
C GLY A 296 -10.74 -0.27 -4.73
N ILE A 297 -9.93 -1.24 -5.16
CA ILE A 297 -8.51 -1.31 -4.76
C ILE A 297 -7.78 -0.07 -5.30
N PRO A 298 -6.91 0.60 -4.53
CA PRO A 298 -6.15 1.77 -5.00
C PRO A 298 -5.42 1.55 -6.33
N VAL A 299 -5.30 2.63 -7.12
CA VAL A 299 -4.60 2.60 -8.40
C VAL A 299 -3.09 2.49 -8.16
N THR A 300 -2.48 1.44 -8.69
CA THR A 300 -1.05 1.15 -8.52
C THR A 300 -0.23 1.55 -9.75
N GLU A 301 1.10 1.60 -9.61
CA GLU A 301 2.00 1.76 -10.77
C GLU A 301 1.82 0.62 -11.79
N THR A 302 1.59 -0.62 -11.33
CA THR A 302 1.30 -1.78 -12.20
C THR A 302 0.09 -1.51 -13.07
N LEU A 303 -1.00 -1.00 -12.47
CA LEU A 303 -2.22 -0.68 -13.18
C LEU A 303 -1.98 0.44 -14.22
N ARG A 304 -1.34 1.53 -13.80
CA ARG A 304 -1.00 2.67 -14.68
C ARG A 304 -0.07 2.28 -15.83
N SER A 305 0.91 1.42 -15.58
CA SER A 305 1.81 0.93 -16.62
C SER A 305 1.06 0.14 -17.69
N LYS A 306 0.10 -0.70 -17.29
CA LYS A 306 -0.69 -1.51 -18.21
C LYS A 306 -1.74 -0.70 -18.97
N GLU A 307 -2.30 0.35 -18.37
CA GLU A 307 -3.17 1.31 -19.06
C GLU A 307 -2.43 2.05 -20.20
N ASN A 308 -1.13 2.31 -20.02
CA ASN A 308 -0.30 3.01 -20.99
C ASN A 308 0.24 2.12 -22.13
N GLU A 309 0.05 0.79 -22.07
CA GLU A 309 0.46 -0.12 -23.14
C GLU A 309 -0.49 0.00 -24.36
N ARG A 310 -0.07 0.80 -25.34
CA ARG A 310 -0.67 0.85 -26.68
C ARG A 310 -0.82 -0.59 -27.18
N PHE A 311 -2.06 -1.04 -27.43
CA PHE A 311 -2.45 -2.37 -27.94
C PHE A 311 -2.62 -3.51 -26.92
N SER A 312 -2.47 -3.26 -25.61
CA SER A 312 -2.79 -4.25 -24.57
C SER A 312 -4.16 -3.92 -23.95
N THR A 313 -5.12 -4.80 -24.13
CA THR A 313 -6.42 -4.75 -23.45
C THR A 313 -6.20 -5.08 -21.98
N LEU A 314 -6.23 -4.04 -21.16
CA LEU A 314 -6.14 -4.16 -19.71
C LEU A 314 -7.26 -5.09 -19.21
N SER A 315 -6.87 -6.24 -18.66
CA SER A 315 -7.81 -7.25 -18.17
C SER A 315 -7.40 -7.61 -16.74
N TYR A 316 -8.19 -7.19 -15.76
CA TYR A 316 -7.99 -7.53 -14.35
C TYR A 316 -9.34 -7.68 -13.67
N GLN A 317 -9.37 -8.46 -12.61
CA GLN A 317 -10.58 -8.68 -11.84
C GLN A 317 -10.32 -8.54 -10.35
N GLU A 318 -11.22 -7.87 -9.63
CA GLU A 318 -11.13 -7.73 -8.18
C GLU A 318 -12.08 -8.72 -7.48
N TYR A 319 -11.56 -9.39 -6.46
CA TYR A 319 -12.27 -10.40 -5.69
C TYR A 319 -12.26 -10.05 -4.21
N GLU A 320 -13.41 -10.21 -3.58
CA GLU A 320 -13.48 -10.23 -2.15
C GLU A 320 -13.04 -11.62 -1.66
N VAL A 321 -12.16 -11.65 -0.67
CA VAL A 321 -11.62 -12.88 -0.11
C VAL A 321 -11.69 -12.84 1.41
N PRO A 322 -11.90 -13.98 2.09
CA PRO A 322 -12.03 -13.98 3.55
C PRO A 322 -10.76 -13.48 4.23
N GLY A 323 -10.89 -12.41 5.02
CA GLY A 323 -9.81 -11.90 5.87
C GLY A 323 -9.40 -12.93 6.92
N GLY A 324 -8.10 -13.08 7.16
CA GLY A 324 -7.54 -14.04 8.11
C GLY A 324 -7.51 -15.49 7.63
N LYS A 325 -7.88 -15.76 6.37
CA LYS A 325 -7.86 -17.11 5.78
C LYS A 325 -6.75 -17.28 4.73
N PRO A 326 -6.22 -18.50 4.55
CA PRO A 326 -5.19 -18.74 3.56
C PRO A 326 -5.76 -18.68 2.13
N LEU A 327 -4.99 -18.08 1.24
CA LEU A 327 -5.22 -18.02 -0.20
C LEU A 327 -4.06 -18.71 -0.90
N ILE A 328 -4.36 -19.44 -1.97
CA ILE A 328 -3.34 -19.99 -2.88
C ILE A 328 -3.56 -19.33 -4.25
N PHE A 329 -2.47 -18.88 -4.87
CA PHE A 329 -2.46 -18.48 -6.27
C PHE A 329 -1.62 -19.46 -7.06
N GLU A 330 -2.11 -19.89 -8.21
CA GLU A 330 -1.37 -20.69 -9.19
C GLU A 330 -1.38 -20.00 -10.55
N ALA A 331 -0.22 -19.87 -11.18
CA ALA A 331 -0.11 -19.35 -12.52
C ALA A 331 0.37 -20.45 -13.47
N ARG A 332 -0.33 -20.56 -14.60
CA ARG A 332 0.02 -21.48 -15.68
C ARG A 332 -0.30 -20.89 -17.04
N PHE A 333 0.42 -21.38 -18.04
CA PHE A 333 0.06 -21.19 -19.43
C PHE A 333 -1.09 -22.10 -19.84
N ASP A 334 -1.92 -21.63 -20.77
CA ASP A 334 -2.92 -22.48 -21.39
C ASP A 334 -2.24 -23.57 -22.23
N ALA A 335 -2.80 -24.79 -22.22
CA ALA A 335 -2.18 -25.97 -22.85
C ALA A 335 -1.90 -25.79 -24.36
N SER A 336 -2.59 -24.86 -25.02
CA SER A 336 -2.40 -24.51 -26.44
C SER A 336 -1.18 -23.64 -26.72
N SER A 337 -0.58 -23.01 -25.71
CA SER A 337 0.38 -21.92 -25.90
C SER A 337 1.84 -22.33 -26.09
N ARG A 338 2.22 -23.61 -25.92
CA ARG A 338 3.56 -24.20 -26.20
C ARG A 338 4.78 -23.34 -25.80
N LEU A 339 4.71 -22.57 -24.71
CA LEU A 339 5.72 -21.54 -24.34
C LEU A 339 6.49 -21.83 -23.04
N TYR A 340 7.61 -21.09 -22.91
CA TYR A 340 8.89 -21.28 -22.19
C TYR A 340 8.96 -21.66 -20.69
N CYS A 341 7.85 -21.87 -19.98
CA CYS A 341 7.93 -22.13 -18.53
C CYS A 341 7.45 -23.53 -18.18
N ASP A 342 8.38 -24.36 -17.69
CA ASP A 342 8.09 -25.68 -17.16
C ASP A 342 7.77 -25.56 -15.65
N GLY A 343 6.71 -26.24 -15.21
CA GLY A 343 6.21 -26.20 -13.83
C GLY A 343 5.09 -25.18 -13.54
N LYS A 344 4.36 -25.42 -12.43
CA LYS A 344 3.32 -24.52 -11.91
C LYS A 344 3.94 -23.52 -10.95
N LEU A 345 3.85 -22.22 -11.26
CA LEU A 345 4.17 -21.18 -10.28
C LEU A 345 3.02 -21.11 -9.28
N SER A 346 3.34 -21.13 -7.99
CA SER A 346 2.30 -21.03 -6.97
C SER A 346 2.81 -20.39 -5.70
N GLY A 347 1.92 -19.69 -5.00
CA GLY A 347 2.22 -19.10 -3.70
C GLY A 347 0.98 -19.09 -2.81
N GLN A 348 1.18 -19.38 -1.53
CA GLN A 348 0.15 -19.32 -0.50
C GLN A 348 0.44 -18.23 0.52
N PHE A 349 -0.55 -17.45 0.91
CA PHE A 349 -0.45 -16.51 2.02
C PHE A 349 -1.79 -16.33 2.73
N VAL A 350 -1.80 -15.77 3.93
CA VAL A 350 -3.04 -15.43 4.65
C VAL A 350 -3.35 -13.96 4.39
N ALA A 351 -4.49 -13.68 3.76
CA ALA A 351 -4.91 -12.31 3.50
C ALA A 351 -5.29 -11.63 4.82
N ARG A 352 -4.80 -10.43 5.06
CA ARG A 352 -5.15 -9.67 6.27
C ARG A 352 -6.54 -9.05 6.11
N PRO A 353 -7.39 -9.11 7.14
CA PRO A 353 -8.70 -8.47 7.12
C PRO A 353 -8.62 -7.00 6.71
N GLY A 354 -9.50 -6.57 5.79
CA GLY A 354 -9.58 -5.19 5.30
C GLY A 354 -8.39 -4.70 4.49
N GLN A 355 -7.48 -5.58 4.06
CA GLN A 355 -6.32 -5.22 3.24
C GLN A 355 -6.55 -5.54 1.76
N ASP A 356 -5.82 -4.82 0.92
CA ASP A 356 -5.86 -4.98 -0.53
C ASP A 356 -4.60 -5.67 -1.04
N TYR A 357 -4.78 -6.48 -2.08
CA TYR A 357 -3.71 -7.23 -2.72
C TYR A 357 -3.81 -7.12 -4.23
N GLU A 358 -2.70 -7.28 -4.93
CA GLU A 358 -2.68 -7.52 -6.36
C GLU A 358 -1.81 -8.71 -6.73
N VAL A 359 -2.22 -9.44 -7.75
CA VAL A 359 -1.54 -10.65 -8.25
C VAL A 359 -1.34 -10.54 -9.75
N GLU A 360 -0.09 -10.70 -10.17
CA GLU A 360 0.33 -10.58 -11.56
C GLU A 360 1.19 -11.78 -11.96
N PHE A 361 0.83 -12.39 -13.10
CA PHE A 361 1.69 -13.37 -13.76
C PHE A 361 2.49 -12.68 -14.88
N GLU A 362 3.75 -12.42 -14.59
CA GLU A 362 4.70 -11.76 -15.50
C GLU A 362 5.59 -12.79 -16.21
N VAL A 363 5.92 -12.49 -17.47
CA VAL A 363 6.88 -13.24 -18.27
C VAL A 363 7.85 -12.22 -18.86
N ALA A 364 9.07 -12.18 -18.32
CA ALA A 364 10.12 -11.27 -18.75
C ALA A 364 11.41 -12.07 -18.96
N ASP A 365 12.12 -11.82 -20.06
CA ASP A 365 13.40 -12.49 -20.38
C ASP A 365 13.35 -14.03 -20.33
N LYS A 366 12.24 -14.63 -20.77
CA LYS A 366 11.96 -16.08 -20.69
C LYS A 366 11.87 -16.64 -19.26
N ILE A 367 11.78 -15.79 -18.26
CA ILE A 367 11.55 -16.16 -16.86
C ILE A 367 10.09 -15.86 -16.51
N CYS A 368 9.41 -16.86 -15.95
CA CYS A 368 8.07 -16.69 -15.40
C CYS A 368 8.14 -16.31 -13.92
N ARG A 369 7.37 -15.29 -13.54
CA ARG A 369 7.24 -14.85 -12.15
C ARG A 369 5.79 -14.63 -11.78
N LEU A 370 5.41 -15.11 -10.61
CA LEU A 370 4.13 -14.82 -9.98
C LEU A 370 4.38 -13.76 -8.91
N HIS A 371 3.94 -12.54 -9.18
CA HIS A 371 4.01 -11.43 -8.23
C HIS A 371 2.73 -11.40 -7.41
N ILE A 372 2.88 -11.46 -6.08
CA ILE A 372 1.80 -11.21 -5.12
C ILE A 372 2.24 -10.00 -4.32
N ARG A 373 1.44 -8.94 -4.31
CA ARG A 373 1.78 -7.66 -3.68
C ARG A 373 0.62 -7.22 -2.80
N GLN A 374 0.90 -6.64 -1.64
CA GLN A 374 -0.08 -5.88 -0.86
C GLN A 374 -0.18 -4.48 -1.46
N VAL A 375 -1.40 -3.97 -1.59
CA VAL A 375 -1.70 -2.61 -2.05
C VAL A 375 -2.05 -1.77 -0.83
N HIS A 376 -1.38 -0.64 -0.69
CA HIS A 376 -1.62 0.32 0.39
C HIS A 376 -2.61 1.39 -0.08
N ALA A 377 -3.22 2.10 0.87
CA ALA A 377 -4.21 3.15 0.59
C ALA A 377 -3.69 4.27 -0.33
N ASP A 378 -2.38 4.51 -0.35
CA ASP A 378 -1.72 5.51 -1.21
C ASP A 378 -1.41 4.98 -2.63
N GLY A 379 -1.84 3.76 -2.96
CA GLY A 379 -1.56 3.11 -4.24
C GLY A 379 -0.14 2.53 -4.35
N SER A 380 0.66 2.64 -3.29
CA SER A 380 1.96 1.97 -3.25
C SER A 380 1.83 0.48 -2.97
N MET A 381 2.85 -0.28 -3.34
CA MET A 381 2.83 -1.74 -3.26
C MET A 381 4.04 -2.26 -2.51
N THR A 382 3.84 -3.36 -1.78
CA THR A 382 4.93 -4.13 -1.16
C THR A 382 4.78 -5.61 -1.47
N PRO A 383 5.88 -6.35 -1.71
CA PRO A 383 5.79 -7.80 -1.97
C PRO A 383 5.10 -8.51 -0.80
N GLN A 384 4.04 -9.26 -1.10
CA GLN A 384 3.38 -10.11 -0.11
C GLN A 384 4.19 -11.40 0.05
N GLN A 385 4.58 -11.71 1.29
CA GLN A 385 5.26 -12.96 1.56
C GLN A 385 4.27 -14.12 1.35
N ALA A 386 4.55 -14.93 0.32
CA ALA A 386 3.86 -16.17 0.06
C ALA A 386 4.82 -17.35 0.25
N ARG A 387 4.36 -18.39 0.93
CA ARG A 387 5.09 -19.65 1.05
C ARG A 387 4.78 -20.55 -0.15
N ALA A 388 5.64 -21.54 -0.37
CA ALA A 388 5.35 -22.59 -1.34
C ALA A 388 4.04 -23.29 -0.96
N THR A 389 3.21 -23.56 -1.97
CA THR A 389 1.93 -24.20 -1.76
C THR A 389 2.12 -25.61 -1.20
N PRO A 390 1.54 -25.94 -0.03
CA PRO A 390 1.60 -27.28 0.53
C PRO A 390 0.99 -28.32 -0.41
N THR A 391 1.72 -29.41 -0.64
CA THR A 391 1.28 -30.55 -1.45
C THR A 391 0.59 -31.64 -0.64
N ILE A 392 0.73 -31.62 0.69
CA ILE A 392 0.13 -32.60 1.61
C ILE A 392 -0.89 -31.85 2.47
N CYS A 393 -2.10 -32.39 2.51
CA CYS A 393 -3.22 -31.86 3.28
C CYS A 393 -3.44 -32.72 4.52
N GLU A 394 -3.42 -32.13 5.71
CA GLU A 394 -3.71 -32.87 6.96
C GLU A 394 -5.23 -33.03 7.23
N GLY A 395 -6.08 -32.34 6.45
CA GLY A 395 -7.54 -32.33 6.62
C GLY A 395 -8.30 -32.95 5.44
N THR A 396 -9.28 -33.79 5.74
CA THR A 396 -10.22 -34.40 4.79
C THR A 396 -11.45 -33.51 4.59
N ARG A 397 -11.32 -32.37 3.91
CA ARG A 397 -12.49 -31.61 3.43
C ARG A 397 -12.64 -31.76 1.92
N ALA A 398 -13.85 -32.09 1.48
CA ALA A 398 -14.18 -32.18 0.07
C ALA A 398 -14.31 -30.77 -0.54
N PRO A 399 -13.83 -30.54 -1.78
CA PRO A 399 -13.95 -29.25 -2.45
C PRO A 399 -15.43 -28.91 -2.71
N VAL A 400 -15.84 -27.70 -2.36
CA VAL A 400 -17.15 -27.13 -2.70
C VAL A 400 -16.94 -26.07 -3.80
N ARG A 401 -17.81 -26.00 -4.80
CA ARG A 401 -17.70 -25.04 -5.90
C ARG A 401 -18.57 -23.82 -5.58
N ILE A 402 -17.99 -22.69 -5.16
CA ILE A 402 -18.72 -21.41 -5.11
C ILE A 402 -18.43 -20.62 -6.38
N GLU A 403 -19.48 -20.39 -7.17
CA GLU A 403 -19.50 -19.38 -8.23
C GLU A 403 -19.63 -17.99 -7.57
N PRO A 404 -19.07 -16.90 -8.15
CA PRO A 404 -19.18 -15.56 -7.57
C PRO A 404 -20.63 -15.31 -7.17
N ARG A 405 -20.90 -15.02 -5.89
CA ARG A 405 -22.28 -14.85 -5.41
C ARG A 405 -22.90 -13.67 -6.13
N GLN A 406 -23.89 -13.98 -6.97
CA GLN A 406 -24.65 -13.02 -7.75
C GLN A 406 -25.93 -12.64 -7.02
N ASP A 407 -25.93 -12.67 -5.68
CA ASP A 407 -27.11 -12.43 -4.85
C ASP A 407 -27.69 -11.07 -5.23
N MET A 408 -28.96 -11.08 -5.66
CA MET A 408 -29.65 -9.90 -6.16
C MET A 408 -31.02 -9.87 -5.52
N GLN A 409 -31.29 -8.80 -4.76
CA GLN A 409 -32.62 -8.54 -4.26
C GLN A 409 -33.34 -7.62 -5.23
N VAL A 410 -34.56 -8.00 -5.58
CA VAL A 410 -35.44 -7.22 -6.44
C VAL A 410 -36.50 -6.59 -5.55
N LEU A 411 -36.54 -5.26 -5.58
CA LEU A 411 -37.48 -4.44 -4.85
C LEU A 411 -38.46 -3.86 -5.86
N LEU A 412 -39.71 -4.29 -5.78
CA LEU A 412 -40.78 -3.76 -6.62
C LEU A 412 -41.66 -2.84 -5.77
N PHE A 413 -41.63 -1.54 -6.09
CA PHE A 413 -42.55 -0.57 -5.54
C PHE A 413 -43.85 -0.58 -6.35
N SER A 414 -44.96 -0.76 -5.64
CA SER A 414 -46.31 -0.48 -6.09
C SER A 414 -46.91 0.57 -5.17
N PRO A 415 -47.90 1.37 -5.61
CA PRO A 415 -48.53 2.36 -4.73
C PRO A 415 -48.98 1.74 -3.39
N GLY A 416 -48.37 2.18 -2.28
CA GLY A 416 -48.69 1.70 -0.93
C GLY A 416 -48.03 0.39 -0.50
N GLN A 417 -47.19 -0.23 -1.34
CA GLN A 417 -46.58 -1.52 -1.04
C GLN A 417 -45.17 -1.68 -1.65
N LEU A 418 -44.27 -2.30 -0.88
CA LEU A 418 -42.98 -2.79 -1.35
C LEU A 418 -42.97 -4.32 -1.33
N GLN A 419 -42.67 -4.93 -2.47
CA GLN A 419 -42.41 -6.38 -2.58
C GLN A 419 -40.93 -6.63 -2.77
N ILE A 420 -40.38 -7.60 -2.04
CA ILE A 420 -38.96 -7.91 -2.02
C ILE A 420 -38.77 -9.39 -2.29
N GLN A 421 -37.95 -9.73 -3.27
CA GLN A 421 -37.63 -11.11 -3.59
C GLN A 421 -36.15 -11.27 -3.91
N ASP A 422 -35.54 -12.34 -3.38
CA ASP A 422 -34.23 -12.79 -3.84
C ASP A 422 -34.40 -13.38 -5.24
N ALA A 423 -33.69 -12.82 -6.22
CA ALA A 423 -33.77 -13.24 -7.61
C ALA A 423 -33.24 -14.68 -7.81
N ASN A 424 -32.31 -15.13 -6.98
CA ASN A 424 -31.63 -16.41 -7.12
C ASN A 424 -32.28 -17.54 -6.30
N GLN A 425 -33.21 -17.21 -5.41
CA GLN A 425 -33.93 -18.18 -4.58
C GLN A 425 -35.42 -18.20 -4.94
N SER A 426 -36.06 -19.37 -4.93
CA SER A 426 -37.51 -19.48 -5.16
C SER A 426 -38.34 -19.15 -3.91
N SER A 427 -37.88 -18.21 -3.08
CA SER A 427 -38.60 -17.79 -1.88
C SER A 427 -39.83 -16.97 -2.24
N ALA A 428 -40.90 -17.09 -1.45
CA ALA A 428 -42.06 -16.22 -1.57
C ALA A 428 -41.64 -14.75 -1.36
N PRO A 429 -42.21 -13.80 -2.14
CA PRO A 429 -41.89 -12.38 -2.00
C PRO A 429 -42.31 -11.90 -0.61
N LYS A 430 -41.40 -11.22 0.09
CA LYS A 430 -41.72 -10.51 1.33
C LYS A 430 -42.46 -9.23 0.97
N GLN A 431 -43.60 -9.00 1.61
CA GLN A 431 -44.40 -7.79 1.41
C GLN A 431 -44.26 -6.87 2.62
N LEU A 432 -43.99 -5.59 2.37
CA LEU A 432 -44.00 -4.53 3.35
C LEU A 432 -45.03 -3.48 2.92
N SER A 433 -45.78 -2.95 3.88
CA SER A 433 -46.62 -1.78 3.65
C SER A 433 -45.72 -0.55 3.50
N ASP A 434 -46.04 0.34 2.55
CA ASP A 434 -45.25 1.54 2.30
C ASP A 434 -45.62 2.67 3.29
N ASP A 435 -45.34 2.42 4.57
CA ASP A 435 -45.58 3.33 5.69
C ASP A 435 -44.40 3.38 6.66
N ALA A 436 -44.44 4.34 7.59
CA ALA A 436 -43.37 4.54 8.56
C ALA A 436 -43.18 3.34 9.51
N GLY A 437 -44.22 2.54 9.77
CA GLY A 437 -44.15 1.36 10.63
C GLY A 437 -43.32 0.23 10.04
N SER A 438 -43.17 0.19 8.71
CA SER A 438 -42.35 -0.81 8.00
C SER A 438 -40.89 -0.38 7.79
N SER A 439 -40.51 0.83 8.22
CA SER A 439 -39.16 1.37 7.99
C SER A 439 -38.06 0.59 8.72
N GLU A 440 -38.30 0.12 9.95
CA GLU A 440 -37.34 -0.72 10.68
C GLU A 440 -37.13 -2.07 9.99
N ALA A 441 -38.20 -2.67 9.46
CA ALA A 441 -38.12 -3.94 8.75
C ALA A 441 -37.34 -3.82 7.43
N LEU A 442 -37.48 -2.68 6.73
CA LEU A 442 -36.66 -2.34 5.56
C LEU A 442 -35.20 -2.11 5.96
N GLN A 443 -34.94 -1.36 7.04
CA GLN A 443 -33.58 -1.11 7.53
C GLN A 443 -32.86 -2.38 7.93
N GLN A 444 -33.51 -3.28 8.68
CA GLN A 444 -32.92 -4.58 9.05
C GLN A 444 -32.57 -5.41 7.80
N MET A 445 -33.44 -5.41 6.79
CA MET A 445 -33.16 -6.13 5.54
C MET A 445 -31.99 -5.49 4.78
N LEU A 446 -31.94 -4.15 4.68
CA LEU A 446 -30.80 -3.46 4.06
C LEU A 446 -29.51 -3.70 4.84
N GLN A 447 -29.58 -3.80 6.16
CA GLN A 447 -28.44 -4.09 7.01
C GLN A 447 -27.94 -5.53 6.80
N GLN A 448 -28.85 -6.51 6.69
CA GLN A 448 -28.52 -7.88 6.32
C GLN A 448 -27.93 -7.97 4.90
N ALA A 449 -28.49 -7.23 3.93
CA ALA A 449 -27.96 -7.16 2.58
C ALA A 449 -26.56 -6.53 2.56
N SER A 450 -26.33 -5.46 3.34
CA SER A 450 -25.02 -4.81 3.46
C SER A 450 -23.98 -5.66 4.20
N GLY A 451 -24.43 -6.55 5.09
CA GLY A 451 -23.57 -7.52 5.80
C GLY A 451 -23.20 -8.74 4.96
N ASN A 452 -23.78 -8.88 3.75
CA ASN A 452 -23.51 -9.94 2.79
C ASN A 452 -22.88 -9.33 1.53
N PRO A 453 -21.54 -9.24 1.46
CA PRO A 453 -20.87 -8.59 0.35
C PRO A 453 -21.16 -9.24 -1.00
N GLY A 454 -21.34 -8.42 -2.04
CA GLY A 454 -21.76 -8.86 -3.38
C GLY A 454 -23.27 -8.87 -3.61
N THR A 455 -24.08 -8.58 -2.58
CA THR A 455 -25.53 -8.39 -2.73
C THR A 455 -25.82 -7.11 -3.53
N ARG A 456 -26.63 -7.23 -4.59
CA ARG A 456 -27.04 -6.11 -5.43
C ARG A 456 -28.53 -5.83 -5.28
N LEU A 457 -28.91 -4.58 -5.40
CA LEU A 457 -30.31 -4.17 -5.38
C LEU A 457 -30.76 -3.81 -6.80
N CYS A 458 -31.85 -4.40 -7.25
CA CYS A 458 -32.57 -3.92 -8.43
C CYS A 458 -33.90 -3.34 -7.97
N VAL A 459 -34.05 -2.04 -8.08
CA VAL A 459 -35.23 -1.30 -7.61
C VAL A 459 -36.08 -0.94 -8.81
N VAL A 460 -37.30 -1.48 -8.86
CA VAL A 460 -38.30 -1.16 -9.88
C VAL A 460 -39.33 -0.23 -9.26
N VAL A 461 -39.45 0.98 -9.80
CA VAL A 461 -40.40 2.00 -9.37
C VAL A 461 -41.48 2.24 -10.42
N PRO A 462 -42.68 2.71 -10.05
CA PRO A 462 -43.74 3.05 -11.01
C PRO A 462 -43.31 4.09 -12.05
N ALA A 463 -42.59 5.12 -11.61
CA ALA A 463 -42.09 6.23 -12.42
C ALA A 463 -40.86 6.89 -11.77
N THR A 464 -40.09 7.69 -12.53
CA THR A 464 -38.86 8.35 -12.04
C THR A 464 -39.10 9.31 -10.87
N ASP A 465 -40.27 9.93 -10.83
CA ASP A 465 -40.72 10.90 -9.84
C ASP A 465 -41.54 10.26 -8.70
N TYR A 466 -41.60 8.92 -8.66
CA TYR A 466 -42.23 8.20 -7.57
C TYR A 466 -41.53 8.52 -6.25
N SER A 467 -42.31 8.89 -5.24
CA SER A 467 -41.84 9.15 -3.87
C SER A 467 -42.81 8.50 -2.90
N SER A 468 -42.25 7.90 -1.87
CA SER A 468 -42.97 7.28 -0.77
C SER A 468 -42.06 7.13 0.44
N VAL A 469 -42.63 6.80 1.60
CA VAL A 469 -41.87 6.72 2.86
C VAL A 469 -40.73 5.70 2.75
N LEU A 470 -41.00 4.49 2.25
CA LEU A 470 -39.98 3.46 2.10
C LEU A 470 -39.06 3.72 0.89
N HIS A 471 -39.58 4.30 -0.19
CA HIS A 471 -38.77 4.65 -1.36
C HIS A 471 -37.71 5.69 -0.99
N ASP A 472 -38.09 6.75 -0.29
CA ASP A 472 -37.19 7.84 0.05
C ASP A 472 -36.16 7.40 1.09
N ALA A 473 -36.58 6.57 2.06
CA ALA A 473 -35.68 5.95 3.03
C ALA A 473 -34.66 5.01 2.35
N LEU A 474 -35.09 4.20 1.39
CA LEU A 474 -34.20 3.34 0.59
C LEU A 474 -33.22 4.19 -0.22
N ARG A 475 -33.72 5.21 -0.93
CA ARG A 475 -32.92 6.10 -1.77
C ARG A 475 -31.84 6.80 -0.96
N GLN A 476 -32.19 7.36 0.19
CA GLN A 476 -31.23 8.02 1.08
C GLN A 476 -30.14 7.04 1.56
N ARG A 477 -30.53 5.83 1.98
CA ARG A 477 -29.58 4.83 2.46
C ARG A 477 -28.61 4.35 1.40
N VAL A 478 -29.09 4.17 0.17
CA VAL A 478 -28.27 3.76 -0.97
C VAL A 478 -27.32 4.90 -1.40
N LEU A 479 -27.79 6.15 -1.38
CA LEU A 479 -26.97 7.33 -1.71
C LEU A 479 -25.91 7.65 -0.65
N ASP A 480 -26.16 7.37 0.62
CA ASP A 480 -25.20 7.61 1.71
C ASP A 480 -24.00 6.63 1.65
N ALA A 481 -24.16 5.46 1.03
CA ALA A 481 -23.14 4.41 0.96
C ALA A 481 -23.23 3.56 -0.34
N PRO A 482 -23.08 4.16 -1.53
CA PRO A 482 -23.33 3.47 -2.81
C PRO A 482 -22.38 2.30 -3.05
N GLN A 483 -21.18 2.34 -2.49
CA GLN A 483 -20.21 1.23 -2.56
C GLN A 483 -20.60 -0.02 -1.76
N VAL A 484 -21.52 0.08 -0.79
CA VAL A 484 -21.92 -1.02 0.09
C VAL A 484 -23.10 -1.81 -0.47
N LEU A 485 -23.98 -1.14 -1.23
CA LEU A 485 -25.17 -1.74 -1.87
C LEU A 485 -25.30 -1.21 -3.30
N PRO A 486 -24.60 -1.82 -4.28
CA PRO A 486 -24.74 -1.45 -5.68
C PRO A 486 -26.20 -1.59 -6.11
N SER A 487 -26.77 -0.53 -6.66
CA SER A 487 -28.19 -0.45 -6.98
C SER A 487 -28.42 -0.08 -8.44
N LEU A 488 -29.35 -0.77 -9.08
CA LEU A 488 -29.92 -0.38 -10.37
C LEU A 488 -31.35 0.10 -10.16
N TRP A 489 -31.70 1.25 -10.72
CA TRP A 489 -33.05 1.80 -10.66
C TRP A 489 -33.71 1.69 -12.05
N GLU A 490 -34.89 1.09 -12.09
CA GLU A 490 -35.67 0.85 -13.31
C GLU A 490 -37.11 1.31 -13.14
N GLU A 491 -37.73 1.72 -14.24
CA GLU A 491 -39.15 2.08 -14.27
C GLU A 491 -40.02 0.90 -14.72
N ALA A 492 -41.24 0.84 -14.21
CA ALA A 492 -42.25 -0.13 -14.66
C ALA A 492 -42.46 -0.10 -16.18
N ALA A 493 -42.39 1.10 -16.80
CA ALA A 493 -42.46 1.26 -18.25
C ALA A 493 -41.31 0.54 -19.00
N SER A 494 -40.08 0.58 -18.47
CA SER A 494 -38.92 -0.13 -19.03
C SER A 494 -39.08 -1.66 -18.93
N VAL A 495 -39.64 -2.15 -17.81
CA VAL A 495 -40.00 -3.57 -17.65
C VAL A 495 -41.07 -3.96 -18.69
N ASN A 496 -42.11 -3.14 -18.83
CA ASN A 496 -43.21 -3.34 -19.77
C ASN A 496 -42.78 -3.39 -21.23
N GLN A 497 -41.90 -2.47 -21.63
CA GLN A 497 -41.32 -2.43 -22.97
C GLN A 497 -40.64 -3.76 -23.32
N ARG A 498 -39.89 -4.35 -22.38
CA ARG A 498 -39.17 -5.60 -22.61
C ARG A 498 -40.05 -6.83 -22.70
N ARG A 499 -41.19 -6.84 -22.02
CA ARG A 499 -42.17 -7.94 -22.10
C ARG A 499 -43.23 -7.74 -23.18
N ASN A 500 -43.08 -6.73 -24.04
CA ASN A 500 -44.07 -6.35 -25.07
C ASN A 500 -45.48 -6.08 -24.50
N ALA A 501 -45.55 -5.47 -23.30
CA ALA A 501 -46.80 -5.03 -22.68
C ALA A 501 -47.01 -3.53 -22.89
N THR A 502 -48.23 -3.04 -22.66
CA THR A 502 -48.51 -1.60 -22.60
C THR A 502 -47.73 -0.96 -21.45
N ALA A 503 -47.34 0.32 -21.61
CA ALA A 503 -46.51 1.02 -20.63
C ALA A 503 -47.11 1.04 -19.21
N ASP A 504 -48.45 1.07 -19.11
CA ASP A 504 -49.20 1.13 -17.85
C ASP A 504 -49.63 -0.25 -17.31
N ALA A 505 -49.20 -1.35 -17.94
CA ALA A 505 -49.56 -2.68 -17.47
C ALA A 505 -48.94 -2.96 -16.07
N PRO A 506 -49.69 -3.57 -15.14
CA PRO A 506 -49.18 -3.86 -13.80
C PRO A 506 -47.98 -4.80 -13.88
N VAL A 507 -46.87 -4.41 -13.26
CA VAL A 507 -45.65 -5.23 -13.17
C VAL A 507 -45.76 -6.08 -11.91
N ASP A 508 -45.59 -7.40 -12.06
CA ASP A 508 -45.48 -8.31 -10.93
C ASP A 508 -43.99 -8.56 -10.59
N ILE A 509 -43.75 -9.11 -9.40
CA ILE A 509 -42.38 -9.36 -8.91
C ILE A 509 -41.62 -10.34 -9.83
N ALA A 510 -42.31 -11.26 -10.50
CA ALA A 510 -41.67 -12.22 -11.42
C ALA A 510 -41.16 -11.54 -12.69
N ALA A 511 -41.93 -10.60 -13.26
CA ALA A 511 -41.53 -9.77 -14.39
C ALA A 511 -40.38 -8.84 -14.00
N ALA A 512 -40.43 -8.23 -12.80
CA ALA A 512 -39.34 -7.43 -12.26
C ALA A 512 -38.05 -8.26 -12.13
N VAL A 513 -38.13 -9.46 -11.51
CA VAL A 513 -36.98 -10.37 -11.37
C VAL A 513 -36.38 -10.76 -12.72
N THR A 514 -37.23 -11.09 -13.70
CA THR A 514 -36.79 -11.44 -15.05
C THR A 514 -36.04 -10.29 -15.71
N ARG A 515 -36.55 -9.06 -15.58
CA ARG A 515 -35.91 -7.85 -16.12
C ARG A 515 -34.58 -7.55 -15.43
N CYS A 516 -34.55 -7.59 -14.11
CA CYS A 516 -33.35 -7.33 -13.32
C CYS A 516 -32.22 -8.32 -13.62
N LYS A 517 -32.55 -9.60 -13.87
CA LYS A 517 -31.55 -10.63 -14.26
C LYS A 517 -30.93 -10.39 -15.63
N ALA A 518 -31.60 -9.65 -16.50
CA ALA A 518 -31.12 -9.37 -17.85
C ALA A 518 -30.03 -8.27 -17.90
N PHE A 519 -29.85 -7.51 -16.82
CA PHE A 519 -28.85 -6.44 -16.77
C PHE A 519 -27.45 -6.98 -16.46
N PRO A 520 -26.41 -6.51 -17.18
CA PRO A 520 -25.04 -6.82 -16.84
C PRO A 520 -24.66 -6.15 -15.51
N ILE A 521 -23.80 -6.80 -14.73
CA ILE A 521 -23.45 -6.39 -13.36
C ILE A 521 -22.90 -4.96 -13.29
N LYS A 522 -22.17 -4.51 -14.32
CA LYS A 522 -21.60 -3.16 -14.43
C LYS A 522 -22.62 -2.03 -14.32
N GLU A 523 -23.88 -2.26 -14.70
CA GLU A 523 -24.93 -1.24 -14.67
C GLU A 523 -25.38 -0.90 -13.25
N PHE A 524 -25.10 -1.77 -12.27
CA PHE A 524 -25.44 -1.55 -10.85
C PHE A 524 -24.44 -0.62 -10.13
N VAL A 525 -23.37 -0.21 -10.81
CA VAL A 525 -22.28 0.64 -10.29
C VAL A 525 -22.24 2.00 -10.99
N ALA A 526 -23.06 2.19 -12.03
CA ALA A 526 -22.94 3.28 -13.00
C ALA A 526 -23.92 4.46 -12.81
N GLN A 527 -24.60 4.58 -11.67
CA GLN A 527 -25.58 5.64 -11.41
C GLN A 527 -25.22 6.51 -10.21
#